data_AF-A0A432SK70-F1
#
_entry.id   AF-A0A432SK70-F1
#
_cell.length_a   1.000
_cell.length_b   1.000
_cell.length_c   1.000
_cell.angle_alpha   90.00
_cell.angle_beta   90.00
_cell.angle_gamma   90.00
#
_symmetry.space_group_name_H-M   'P 1'
#
loop_
_entity.id
_entity.type
_entity.pdbx_description
1 polymer ?
#
loop_
_entity_poly.entity_id
_entity_poly.type
_entity_poly.pdbx_seq_one_letter_code
_entity_poly.pdbx_strand_id
1 'polypeptide(L)' 'MKSPVRMCICCRERKSQKELIRLQCSDHMLHHFSGTGRSFYLCPECSSLKEKKLLKALSRACKKEIKITDLESLLDG' A
#
# COMPACT_ATOMS: atom_id res chain seq x y z
N MET A 1 14.34 -21.07 -3.13
CA MET A 1 14.48 -19.74 -2.48
C MET A 1 13.24 -19.48 -1.63
N LYS A 2 13.39 -19.05 -0.37
CA LYS A 2 12.24 -18.61 0.44
C LYS A 2 11.86 -17.18 0.04
N SER A 3 10.60 -16.94 -0.28
CA SER A 3 10.11 -15.58 -0.54
C SER A 3 10.31 -14.70 0.69
N PRO A 4 10.78 -13.45 0.56
CA PRO A 4 10.97 -12.58 1.70
C PRO A 4 9.65 -12.29 2.41
N VAL A 5 9.66 -12.20 3.74
CA VAL A 5 8.51 -11.73 4.51
C VAL A 5 8.52 -10.21 4.57
N ARG A 6 7.35 -9.59 4.41
CA ARG A 6 7.13 -8.13 4.48
C ARG A 6 5.99 -7.80 5.43
N MET A 7 5.93 -6.54 5.83
CA MET A 7 4.95 -6.03 6.79
C MET A 7 3.95 -5.14 6.08
N CYS A 8 2.65 -5.39 6.29
CA CYS A 8 1.60 -4.50 5.84
C CYS A 8 1.73 -3.13 6.54
N ILE A 9 1.70 -2.05 5.77
CA ILE A 9 1.81 -0.68 6.29
C ILE A 9 0.63 -0.27 7.18
N CYS A 10 -0.53 -0.88 6.97
CA CYS A 10 -1.76 -0.58 7.72
C CYS A 10 -1.87 -1.42 9.00
N CYS A 11 -1.98 -2.75 8.89
CA CYS A 11 -2.24 -3.63 10.04
C CYS A 11 -0.97 -4.16 10.73
N ARG A 12 0.22 -3.99 10.11
CA ARG A 12 1.50 -4.54 10.58
C ARG A 12 1.62 -6.07 10.59
N GLU A 13 0.64 -6.78 10.02
CA GLU A 13 0.73 -8.21 9.80
C GLU A 13 1.90 -8.53 8.84
N ARG A 14 2.55 -9.67 9.08
CA ARG A 14 3.69 -10.14 8.30
C ARG A 14 3.25 -11.28 7.38
N LYS A 15 3.39 -11.09 6.06
CA LYS A 15 3.06 -12.09 5.03
C LYS A 15 4.22 -12.26 4.05
N SER A 16 4.18 -13.30 3.24
CA SER A 16 5.13 -13.43 2.13
C SER A 16 4.98 -12.25 1.18
N GLN A 17 6.09 -11.76 0.62
CA GLN A 17 6.08 -10.63 -0.32
C GLN A 17 5.09 -10.85 -1.48
N LYS A 18 4.93 -12.10 -1.93
CA LYS A 18 4.03 -12.46 -3.04
C LYS A 18 2.53 -12.34 -2.68
N GLU A 19 2.20 -12.27 -1.40
CA GLU A 19 0.82 -12.16 -0.88
C GLU A 19 0.42 -10.71 -0.59
N LEU A 20 1.30 -9.76 -0.88
CA LEU A 20 1.13 -8.36 -0.53
C LEU A 20 1.19 -7.50 -1.80
N ILE A 21 0.33 -6.48 -1.84
CA ILE A 21 0.32 -5.47 -2.88
C ILE A 21 1.48 -4.51 -2.59
N ARG A 22 2.38 -4.35 -3.56
CA ARG A 22 3.54 -3.46 -3.43
C ARG A 22 3.24 -2.13 -4.10
N LEU A 23 3.16 -1.09 -3.28
CA LEU A 23 2.83 0.26 -3.71
C LEU A 23 4.01 1.20 -3.51
N GLN A 24 3.99 2.33 -4.19
CA GLN A 24 4.90 3.44 -3.99
C GLN A 24 4.13 4.77 -4.01
N CYS A 25 4.79 5.81 -3.51
CA CYS A 25 4.30 7.16 -3.71
C CYS A 25 5.34 7.95 -4.50
N SER A 26 4.93 8.48 -5.65
CA SER A 26 5.73 9.37 -6.51
C SER A 26 4.89 10.60 -6.81
N ASP A 27 5.51 11.78 -6.74
CA ASP A 27 4.84 13.06 -7.03
C ASP A 27 3.54 13.26 -6.24
N HIS A 28 3.56 12.81 -4.97
CA HIS A 28 2.42 12.84 -4.06
C HIS A 28 1.18 12.05 -4.54
N MET A 29 1.38 11.13 -5.47
CA MET A 29 0.37 10.21 -5.99
C MET A 29 0.74 8.76 -5.66
N LEU A 30 -0.30 7.98 -5.37
CA LEU A 30 -0.17 6.56 -5.05
C LEU A 30 -0.12 5.74 -6.35
N HIS A 31 0.82 4.82 -6.44
CA HIS A 31 1.02 3.97 -7.63
C HIS A 31 1.38 2.54 -7.23
N HIS A 32 1.21 1.60 -8.16
CA HIS A 32 1.90 0.31 -8.07
C HIS A 32 3.41 0.52 -8.16
N PHE A 33 4.17 -0.34 -7.49
CA PHE A 33 5.63 -0.21 -7.48
C PHE A 33 6.23 -0.41 -8.87
N SER A 34 7.04 0.55 -9.33
CA SER A 34 7.61 0.56 -10.69
C SER A 34 8.96 -0.13 -10.81
N GLY A 35 9.50 -0.70 -9.72
CA GLY A 35 10.85 -1.29 -9.70
C GLY A 35 11.91 -0.38 -9.05
N THR A 36 11.62 0.91 -8.88
CA THR A 36 12.58 1.91 -8.42
C THR A 36 12.03 2.77 -7.27
N GLY A 37 12.90 3.22 -6.38
CA GLY A 37 12.52 4.15 -5.31
C GLY A 37 11.88 3.48 -4.09
N ARG A 38 11.26 4.30 -3.23
CA ARG A 38 10.71 3.86 -1.93
C ARG A 38 9.33 3.25 -2.11
N SER A 39 9.23 1.97 -1.81
CA SER A 39 7.97 1.21 -1.79
C SER A 39 7.53 0.83 -0.39
N PHE A 40 6.26 0.46 -0.25
CA PHE A 40 5.68 -0.16 0.93
C PHE A 40 4.70 -1.27 0.51
N TYR A 41 4.24 -2.05 1.48
CA TYR A 41 3.39 -3.21 1.24
C TYR A 41 2.04 -3.05 1.93
N LEU A 42 0.98 -3.47 1.24
CA LEU A 42 -0.40 -3.46 1.72
C LEU A 42 -0.98 -4.87 1.57
N CYS A 43 -1.65 -5.37 2.61
CA CYS A 43 -2.32 -6.67 2.51
C CYS A 43 -3.71 -6.55 1.89
N PRO A 44 -4.21 -7.60 1.21
CA PRO A 44 -5.52 -7.59 0.56
C PRO A 44 -6.69 -7.26 1.49
N GLU A 45 -6.61 -7.67 2.76
CA GLU A 45 -7.66 -7.41 3.75
C GLU A 45 -7.76 -5.93 4.09
N CYS A 46 -6.62 -5.24 4.18
CA CYS A 46 -6.62 -3.80 4.41
C CYS A 46 -7.03 -3.03 3.16
N SER A 47 -6.71 -3.53 1.95
CA SER A 47 -7.08 -2.86 0.70
C SER A 47 -8.58 -2.91 0.44
N SER A 48 -9.25 -4.01 0.80
CA SER A 48 -10.71 -4.16 0.59
C SER A 48 -11.56 -3.34 1.55
N LEU A 49 -11.12 -3.18 2.80
CA LEU A 49 -11.92 -2.48 3.83
C LEU A 49 -11.92 -0.94 3.68
N LYS A 50 -10.92 -0.36 3.00
CA LYS A 50 -10.80 1.10 2.73
C LYS A 50 -11.04 2.01 3.96
N GLU A 51 -10.64 1.57 5.15
CA GLU A 51 -10.90 2.27 6.42
C GLU A 51 -10.02 3.49 6.68
N LYS A 52 -10.42 4.35 7.63
CA LYS A 52 -9.65 5.54 8.09
C LYS A 52 -8.20 5.21 8.44
N LYS A 53 -7.93 4.02 8.99
CA LYS A 53 -6.59 3.56 9.34
C LYS A 53 -5.70 3.41 8.11
N LEU A 54 -6.25 2.86 7.02
CA LEU A 54 -5.55 2.74 5.73
C LEU A 54 -5.22 4.13 5.19
N LEU A 55 -6.22 5.01 5.10
CA LEU A 55 -6.04 6.37 4.59
C LEU A 55 -4.94 7.13 5.36
N LYS A 56 -4.92 7.01 6.69
CA LYS A 56 -3.89 7.62 7.54
C LYS A 56 -2.50 7.03 7.30
N ALA A 57 -2.40 5.71 7.12
CA ALA A 57 -1.13 5.04 6.84
C ALA A 57 -0.56 5.46 5.48
N LEU A 58 -1.40 5.49 4.44
CA LEU A 58 -1.03 5.92 3.10
C LEU A 58 -0.71 7.41 3.06
N SER A 59 -1.47 8.25 3.77
CA SER A 59 -1.21 9.69 3.84
C SER A 59 0.17 10.00 4.40
N ARG A 60 0.58 9.26 5.43
CA ARG A 60 1.94 9.36 6.01
C ARG A 60 3.01 8.92 5.03
N ALA A 61 2.77 7.84 4.28
CA ALA A 61 3.70 7.34 3.28
C ALA A 61 3.87 8.32 2.10
N CYS A 62 2.78 8.95 1.68
CA CYS A 62 2.73 9.90 0.57
C CYS A 62 3.04 11.35 0.96
N LYS A 63 3.12 11.66 2.27
CA LYS A 63 3.25 13.03 2.80
C LYS A 63 2.17 13.98 2.27
N LYS A 64 0.96 13.46 2.05
CA LYS A 64 -0.23 14.16 1.54
C LYS A 64 -1.46 13.46 2.06
N GLU A 65 -2.58 14.15 2.23
CA GLU A 65 -3.87 13.51 2.48
C GLU A 65 -4.27 12.61 1.29
N ILE A 66 -4.49 11.33 1.58
CA ILE A 66 -5.01 10.32 0.65
C ILE A 66 -6.49 10.10 0.94
N LYS A 67 -7.31 10.15 -0.12
CA LYS A 67 -8.76 9.97 -0.09
C LYS A 67 -9.14 8.62 -0.68
N ILE A 68 -10.38 8.20 -0.45
CA ILE A 68 -10.91 6.93 -0.99
C ILE A 68 -10.86 6.93 -2.53
N THR A 69 -11.13 8.07 -3.17
CA THR A 69 -11.05 8.23 -4.62
C THR A 69 -9.66 7.96 -5.20
N ASP A 70 -8.60 8.17 -4.42
CA ASP A 70 -7.22 7.86 -4.85
C ASP A 70 -6.94 6.34 -4.83
N LEU A 71 -7.79 5.56 -4.14
CA LEU A 71 -7.65 4.10 -4.01
C LEU A 71 -8.45 3.33 -5.05
N GLU A 72 -9.62 3.85 -5.42
CA GLU A 72 -10.54 3.18 -6.36
C GLU A 72 -9.88 2.93 -7.72
N SER A 73 -9.11 3.90 -8.23
CA SER A 73 -8.37 3.76 -9.49
C SER A 73 -7.22 2.76 -9.45
N LEU A 74 -6.77 2.34 -8.26
CA LEU A 74 -5.55 1.56 -8.07
C LEU A 74 -5.80 0.12 -7.60
N LEU A 75 -6.87 -0.08 -6.84
CA LEU A 75 -7.17 -1.35 -6.15
C LEU A 75 -8.39 -2.09 -6.72
N ASP A 76 -9.25 -1.42 -7.50
CA ASP A 76 -10.47 -2.01 -8.08
C ASP A 76 -10.31 -2.32 -9.59
N GLY A 77 -9.09 -2.22 -10.13
CA GLY A 77 -8.75 -2.51 -11.54
C GLY A 77 -8.19 -3.91 -11.76
#